data_AF-A0A4P5QB82-F1
#
_entry.id   AF-A0A4P5QB82-F1
#
_cell.length_a   1.000
_cell.length_b   1.000
_cell.length_c   1.000
_cell.angle_alpha   90.00
_cell.angle_beta   90.00
_cell.angle_gamma   90.00
#
_symmetry.space_group_name_H-M   'P 1'
#
loop_
_entity.id
_entity.type
_entity.pdbx_description
1 polymer ?
#
loop_
_entity_poly.entity_id
_entity_poly.type
_entity_poly.pdbx_seq_one_letter_code
_entity_poly.pdbx_strand_id
1 'polypeptide(L)'
;MKSAFSGFYSTPNESLRDIWLSDSTLFVFDTNCLLNLYRCEDHTREDILKVMKEISSRTWIPFQVGLEYQRKRRVVIEDSIASLKKIKNELQQIHSQNILSSGGVKKHLYNSLNDEISELQNQIKTPIEDYINTKITPRIESKQQISQHDFIRDEIDSIILDNVGSRPTQEKINSINTEGDQRYKNKIPPGFMDIKKSDSYFFSGVEIQAKYGDLYLWKEIIEKSKSDNIHNVIFICDDLKEDWWFIHDGKTHGALAALKTEICQKANVKNFKLISQLTFLHESKENLANIEIRESSLKEVEELSHISVENDEERYTWSNLIHDNYNKNFNDQLSFFKKLTSHRNNKTHQNPSALVLIQLADEALHESENKKHQGSSMLSDFYVFENELLSYIDLDVFSEFTKVLKLKISQMEACSEKLTSLIKQIQHTGFNDVPEIQDTIRELRVFNFLMDSLIEKGNEYLKYIL
;
A
#
# COMPACT_ATOMS: atom_id res chain seq x y z
N MET A 1 -44.80 1.31 -2.99
CA MET A 1 -43.58 2.15 -3.02
C MET A 1 -42.54 1.68 -2.00
N LYS A 2 -42.76 1.80 -0.68
CA LYS A 2 -41.74 1.44 0.34
C LYS A 2 -41.16 0.02 0.21
N SER A 3 -42.01 -0.99 0.02
CA SER A 3 -41.57 -2.39 -0.12
C SER A 3 -40.77 -2.66 -1.39
N ALA A 4 -41.15 -2.02 -2.50
CA ALA A 4 -40.51 -2.22 -3.81
C ALA A 4 -39.20 -1.44 -3.98
N PHE A 5 -38.99 -0.38 -3.20
CA PHE A 5 -37.86 0.55 -3.32
C PHE A 5 -37.13 0.72 -1.99
N SER A 6 -37.06 -0.34 -1.17
CA SER A 6 -36.50 -0.30 0.19
C SER A 6 -35.09 0.29 0.27
N GLY A 7 -34.28 0.14 -0.78
CA GLY A 7 -32.95 0.74 -0.89
C GLY A 7 -32.90 2.27 -0.84
N PHE A 8 -34.00 2.96 -1.16
CA PHE A 8 -34.08 4.43 -1.15
C PHE A 8 -34.62 5.02 0.16
N TYR A 9 -35.19 4.20 1.04
CA TYR A 9 -35.79 4.69 2.28
C TYR A 9 -34.79 4.58 3.42
N SER A 10 -34.57 5.68 4.13
CA SER A 10 -34.02 5.67 5.49
C SER A 10 -34.97 4.92 6.40
N THR A 11 -34.44 4.26 7.43
CA THR A 11 -35.17 3.35 8.34
C THR A 11 -36.29 4.13 9.04
N PRO A 12 -37.59 3.93 8.70
CA PRO A 12 -38.63 4.89 9.10
C PRO A 12 -39.08 4.78 10.56
N ASN A 13 -38.76 3.68 11.27
CA ASN A 13 -39.43 3.32 12.52
C ASN A 13 -38.50 2.87 13.68
N GLU A 14 -37.20 2.72 13.46
CA GLU A 14 -36.24 2.32 14.51
C GLU A 14 -35.23 3.46 14.70
N SER A 15 -34.98 3.85 15.96
CA SER A 15 -33.98 4.88 16.22
C SER A 15 -32.58 4.32 15.92
N LEU A 16 -31.65 5.19 15.51
CA LEU A 16 -30.25 4.79 15.29
C LEU A 16 -29.67 4.06 16.51
N ARG A 17 -30.06 4.52 17.70
CA ARG A 17 -29.71 3.90 18.97
C ARG A 17 -30.21 2.47 19.10
N ASP A 18 -31.44 2.19 18.67
CA ASP A 18 -32.00 0.83 18.70
C ASP A 18 -31.22 -0.12 17.78
N ILE A 19 -30.81 0.36 16.60
CA ILE A 19 -29.95 -0.41 15.70
C ILE A 19 -28.59 -0.65 16.36
N TRP A 20 -27.95 0.38 16.92
CA TRP A 20 -26.63 0.25 17.55
C TRP A 20 -26.61 -0.66 18.78
N LEU A 21 -27.68 -0.68 19.58
CA LEU A 21 -27.78 -1.46 20.80
C LEU A 21 -28.38 -2.86 20.61
N SER A 22 -28.96 -3.17 19.45
CA SER A 22 -29.57 -4.47 19.19
C SER A 22 -28.53 -5.61 19.12
N ASP A 23 -28.82 -6.71 19.81
CA ASP A 23 -28.04 -7.95 19.72
C ASP A 23 -28.07 -8.58 18.31
N SER A 24 -29.06 -8.19 17.49
CA SER A 24 -29.20 -8.63 16.10
C SER A 24 -28.47 -7.74 15.09
N THR A 25 -27.57 -6.88 15.56
CA THR A 25 -26.75 -6.03 14.70
C THR A 25 -25.39 -6.64 14.46
N LEU A 26 -25.02 -6.81 13.19
CA LEU A 26 -23.71 -7.24 12.75
C LEU A 26 -22.86 -6.02 12.40
N PHE A 27 -21.70 -5.90 13.01
CA PHE A 27 -20.67 -4.92 12.62
C PHE A 27 -19.63 -5.62 11.75
N VAL A 28 -19.32 -5.02 10.61
CA VAL A 28 -18.34 -5.51 9.66
C VAL A 28 -17.35 -4.40 9.37
N PHE A 29 -16.07 -4.64 9.58
CA PHE A 29 -15.02 -3.68 9.25
C PHE A 29 -14.42 -4.02 7.89
N ASP A 30 -14.15 -2.99 7.09
CA ASP A 30 -13.29 -3.11 5.92
C ASP A 30 -11.81 -3.19 6.32
N THR A 31 -10.99 -3.68 5.39
CA THR A 31 -9.54 -3.78 5.51
C THR A 31 -8.91 -2.43 5.86
N ASN A 32 -9.32 -1.36 5.20
CA ASN A 32 -8.72 -0.04 5.40
C ASN A 32 -8.94 0.48 6.82
N CYS A 33 -10.10 0.22 7.41
CA CYS A 33 -10.38 0.58 8.80
C CYS A 33 -9.46 -0.15 9.79
N LEU A 34 -9.12 -1.42 9.52
CA LEU A 34 -8.15 -2.17 10.32
C LEU A 34 -6.71 -1.67 10.10
N LEU A 35 -6.35 -1.33 8.85
CA LEU A 35 -5.02 -0.80 8.54
C LEU A 35 -4.78 0.60 9.13
N ASN A 36 -5.83 1.40 9.29
CA ASN A 36 -5.75 2.72 9.91
C ASN A 36 -5.27 2.66 11.37
N LEU A 37 -5.46 1.54 12.08
CA LEU A 37 -4.88 1.32 13.41
C LEU A 37 -3.35 1.45 13.39
N TYR A 38 -2.70 1.13 12.27
CA TYR A 38 -1.25 1.29 12.11
C TYR A 38 -0.83 2.69 11.67
N ARG A 39 -1.73 3.45 11.05
CA ARG A 39 -1.44 4.79 10.50
C ARG A 39 -1.61 5.89 11.55
N CYS A 40 -2.62 5.78 12.41
CA CYS A 40 -2.95 6.80 13.41
C CYS A 40 -2.00 6.85 14.63
N GLU A 41 -2.09 7.95 15.37
CA GLU A 41 -1.51 8.16 16.69
C GLU A 41 -2.03 7.15 17.70
N ASP A 42 -1.24 6.92 18.76
CA ASP A 42 -1.52 5.87 19.73
C ASP A 42 -2.86 6.06 20.47
N HIS A 43 -3.19 7.30 20.85
CA HIS A 43 -4.46 7.61 21.51
C HIS A 43 -5.70 7.38 20.62
N THR A 44 -5.59 7.62 19.32
CA THR A 44 -6.69 7.38 18.36
C THR A 44 -6.89 5.89 18.14
N ARG A 45 -5.80 5.13 18.06
CA ARG A 45 -5.84 3.68 18.03
C ARG A 45 -6.54 3.10 19.27
N GLU A 46 -6.18 3.60 20.46
CA GLU A 46 -6.82 3.20 21.72
C GLU A 46 -8.33 3.43 21.68
N ASP A 47 -8.78 4.60 21.21
CA ASP A 47 -10.21 4.93 21.13
C ASP A 47 -10.94 3.99 20.15
N ILE A 48 -10.37 3.72 18.97
CA ILE A 48 -10.95 2.77 18.00
C ILE A 48 -11.04 1.36 18.60
N LEU A 49 -9.94 0.86 19.20
CA LEU A 49 -9.90 -0.48 19.81
C LEU A 49 -10.88 -0.60 20.99
N LYS A 50 -11.03 0.46 21.78
CA LYS A 50 -12.00 0.50 22.89
C LYS A 50 -13.42 0.30 22.38
N VAL A 51 -13.80 0.96 21.30
CA VAL A 51 -15.12 0.75 20.68
C VAL A 51 -15.24 -0.66 20.13
N MET A 52 -14.26 -1.13 19.36
CA MET A 52 -14.27 -2.48 18.78
C MET A 52 -14.43 -3.56 19.86
N LYS A 53 -13.79 -3.38 21.02
CA LYS A 53 -13.91 -4.28 22.17
C LYS A 53 -15.32 -4.30 22.76
N GLU A 54 -15.95 -3.14 22.91
CA GLU A 54 -17.33 -3.02 23.44
C GLU A 54 -18.35 -3.74 22.54
N ILE A 55 -18.13 -3.72 21.22
CA ILE A 55 -19.02 -4.38 20.23
C ILE A 55 -18.50 -5.75 19.75
N SER A 56 -17.48 -6.30 20.39
CA SER A 56 -16.76 -7.52 19.96
C SER A 56 -17.68 -8.71 19.68
N SER A 57 -18.65 -8.96 20.56
CA SER A 57 -19.65 -10.05 20.43
C SER A 57 -20.51 -9.98 19.16
N ARG A 58 -20.56 -8.81 18.52
CA ARG A 58 -21.36 -8.49 17.34
C ARG A 58 -20.52 -8.13 16.12
N THR A 59 -19.19 -8.21 16.24
CA THR A 59 -18.25 -7.87 15.18
C THR A 59 -17.76 -9.13 14.47
N TRP A 60 -17.82 -9.15 13.15
CA TRP A 60 -17.35 -10.26 12.33
C TRP A 60 -16.45 -9.74 11.21
N ILE A 61 -15.34 -10.44 10.95
CA ILE A 61 -14.40 -10.09 9.90
C ILE A 61 -14.55 -11.03 8.70
N PRO A 62 -14.90 -10.53 7.51
CA PRO A 62 -14.91 -11.31 6.28
C PRO A 62 -13.55 -11.97 6.03
N PHE A 63 -13.54 -13.15 5.41
CA PHE A 63 -12.28 -13.83 5.06
C PHE A 63 -11.44 -12.96 4.12
N GLN A 64 -12.09 -12.30 3.15
CA GLN A 64 -11.41 -11.38 2.23
C GLN A 64 -10.71 -10.24 2.98
N VAL A 65 -11.39 -9.62 3.95
CA VAL A 65 -10.82 -8.54 4.78
C VAL A 65 -9.66 -9.04 5.61
N GLY A 66 -9.84 -10.19 6.29
CA GLY A 66 -8.78 -10.81 7.08
C GLY A 66 -7.54 -11.11 6.24
N LEU A 67 -7.72 -11.65 5.02
CA LEU A 67 -6.63 -11.94 4.11
C LEU A 67 -5.89 -10.69 3.65
N GLU A 68 -6.60 -9.65 3.24
CA GLU A 68 -5.98 -8.40 2.81
C GLU A 68 -5.25 -7.72 3.96
N TYR A 69 -5.86 -7.65 5.13
CA TYR A 69 -5.24 -7.13 6.35
C TYR A 69 -3.93 -7.85 6.65
N GLN A 70 -3.94 -9.20 6.64
CA GLN A 70 -2.74 -9.99 6.90
C GLN A 70 -1.66 -9.75 5.85
N ARG A 71 -2.00 -9.57 4.57
CA ARG A 71 -1.01 -9.29 3.53
C ARG A 71 -0.41 -7.89 3.64
N LYS A 72 -1.24 -6.90 3.99
CA LYS A 72 -0.89 -5.47 3.89
C LYS A 72 -0.31 -4.87 5.18
N ARG A 73 -0.66 -5.38 6.37
CA ARG A 73 -0.32 -4.72 7.64
C ARG A 73 1.17 -4.41 7.83
N ARG A 74 2.07 -5.33 7.45
CA ARG A 74 3.52 -5.14 7.59
C ARG A 74 4.03 -4.03 6.68
N VAL A 75 3.49 -3.93 5.47
CA VAL A 75 3.81 -2.85 4.54
C VAL A 75 3.37 -1.51 5.14
N VAL A 76 2.15 -1.43 5.67
CA VAL A 76 1.63 -0.19 6.30
C VAL A 76 2.46 0.23 7.51
N ILE A 77 2.93 -0.71 8.34
CA ILE A 77 3.83 -0.43 9.47
C ILE A 77 5.15 0.19 8.96
N GLU A 78 5.80 -0.46 7.99
CA GLU A 78 7.07 0.02 7.46
C GLU A 78 6.94 1.36 6.72
N ASP A 79 5.87 1.57 5.97
CA ASP A 79 5.57 2.85 5.31
C ASP A 79 5.38 3.98 6.31
N SER A 80 4.73 3.69 7.45
CA SER A 80 4.54 4.65 8.53
C SER A 80 5.88 5.04 9.17
N ILE A 81 6.76 4.05 9.42
CA ILE A 81 8.12 4.28 9.93
C ILE A 81 8.94 5.09 8.92
N ALA A 82 8.90 4.71 7.64
CA ALA A 82 9.63 5.38 6.58
C ALA A 82 9.19 6.84 6.42
N SER A 83 7.89 7.12 6.47
CA SER A 83 7.33 8.47 6.39
C SER A 83 7.81 9.34 7.55
N LEU A 84 7.81 8.82 8.78
CA LEU A 84 8.33 9.54 9.95
C LEU A 84 9.84 9.77 9.88
N LYS A 85 10.61 8.79 9.39
CA LYS A 85 12.05 8.96 9.15
C LYS A 85 12.34 10.00 8.07
N LYS A 86 11.51 10.08 7.02
CA LYS A 86 11.59 11.11 5.99
C LYS A 86 11.38 12.50 6.60
N ILE A 87 10.33 12.68 7.41
CA ILE A 87 10.08 13.94 8.14
C ILE A 87 11.28 14.31 9.03
N LYS A 88 11.83 13.34 9.78
CA LYS A 88 13.04 13.55 10.59
C LYS A 88 14.20 14.06 9.74
N ASN A 89 14.47 13.41 8.61
CA ASN A 89 15.57 13.78 7.73
C ASN A 89 15.37 15.18 7.12
N GLU A 90 14.15 15.50 6.67
CA GLU A 90 13.81 16.81 6.11
C GLU A 90 14.02 17.93 7.14
N LEU A 91 13.58 17.73 8.38
CA LEU A 91 13.84 18.66 9.48
C LEU A 91 15.35 18.84 9.73
N GLN A 92 16.13 17.75 9.70
CA GLN A 92 17.58 17.85 9.86
C GLN A 92 18.23 18.63 8.72
N GLN A 93 17.76 18.47 7.48
CA GLN A 93 18.33 19.19 6.33
C GLN A 93 18.19 20.71 6.43
N ILE A 94 17.16 21.24 7.10
CA ILE A 94 16.96 22.68 7.27
C ILE A 94 18.21 23.38 7.83
N HIS A 95 18.91 22.75 8.77
CA HIS A 95 20.08 23.32 9.43
C HIS A 95 21.43 22.70 8.98
N SER A 96 21.42 21.61 8.20
CA SER A 96 22.64 20.97 7.70
C SER A 96 22.93 21.22 6.21
N GLN A 97 21.93 21.65 5.44
CA GLN A 97 22.05 21.92 4.00
C GLN A 97 22.94 23.12 3.72
N ASN A 98 23.74 23.04 2.65
CA ASN A 98 24.42 24.21 2.10
C ASN A 98 23.46 25.04 1.22
N ILE A 99 22.79 26.03 1.82
CA ILE A 99 21.74 26.83 1.16
C ILE A 99 22.28 27.64 -0.04
N LEU A 100 23.53 28.08 -0.02
CA LEU A 100 24.13 28.80 -1.16
C LEU A 100 24.25 27.91 -2.40
N SER A 101 24.53 26.62 -2.22
CA SER A 101 24.63 25.67 -3.33
C SER A 101 23.29 25.44 -4.03
N SER A 102 22.16 25.49 -3.29
CA SER A 102 20.82 25.42 -3.88
C SER A 102 20.47 26.63 -4.77
N GLY A 103 21.13 27.78 -4.57
CA GLY A 103 21.00 28.95 -5.45
C GLY A 103 22.00 28.98 -6.61
N GLY A 104 22.81 27.92 -6.81
CA GLY A 104 23.88 27.89 -7.81
C GLY A 104 25.07 28.80 -7.49
N VAL A 105 25.17 29.30 -6.25
CA VAL A 105 26.19 30.25 -5.82
C VAL A 105 27.39 29.54 -5.21
N LYS A 106 28.59 29.85 -5.70
CA LYS A 106 29.83 29.32 -5.12
C LYS A 106 30.14 30.03 -3.80
N LYS A 107 30.33 29.25 -2.73
CA LYS A 107 30.59 29.71 -1.35
C LYS A 107 31.62 30.85 -1.25
N HIS A 108 32.74 30.74 -1.98
CA HIS A 108 33.84 31.72 -1.95
C HIS A 108 33.50 33.10 -2.55
N LEU A 109 32.40 33.22 -3.30
CA LEU A 109 31.96 34.49 -3.88
C LEU A 109 31.10 35.31 -2.89
N TYR A 110 30.57 34.68 -1.84
CA TYR A 110 29.64 35.28 -0.87
C TYR A 110 29.95 34.82 0.56
N ASN A 111 31.21 34.94 1.00
CA ASN A 111 31.63 34.45 2.32
C ASN A 111 30.86 35.11 3.49
N SER A 112 30.61 36.42 3.47
CA SER A 112 29.84 37.11 4.53
C SER A 112 28.42 36.55 4.65
N LEU A 113 27.72 36.43 3.51
CA LEU A 113 26.38 35.86 3.48
C LEU A 113 26.39 34.38 3.90
N ASN A 114 27.41 33.61 3.53
CA ASN A 114 27.56 32.25 3.99
C ASN A 114 27.65 32.17 5.52
N ASP A 115 28.41 33.07 6.14
CA ASP A 115 28.60 33.10 7.58
C ASP A 115 27.31 33.52 8.29
N GLU A 116 26.59 34.52 7.76
CA GLU A 116 25.25 34.93 8.23
C GLU A 116 24.23 33.78 8.15
N ILE A 117 24.21 33.04 7.04
CA ILE A 117 23.35 31.86 6.87
C ILE A 117 23.74 30.76 7.86
N SER A 118 25.03 30.51 8.05
CA SER A 118 25.52 29.48 8.98
C SER A 118 25.15 29.84 10.43
N GLU A 119 25.20 31.12 10.79
CA GLU A 119 24.77 31.61 12.09
C GLU A 119 23.26 31.40 12.30
N LEU A 120 22.44 31.73 11.31
CA LEU A 120 21.00 31.44 11.35
C LEU A 120 20.71 29.94 11.50
N GLN A 121 21.42 29.08 10.74
CA GLN A 121 21.29 27.63 10.83
C GLN A 121 21.66 27.11 12.24
N ASN A 122 22.69 27.68 12.86
CA ASN A 122 23.06 27.34 14.24
C ASN A 122 22.00 27.79 15.25
N GLN A 123 21.35 28.94 15.05
CA GLN A 123 20.28 29.43 15.92
C GLN A 123 19.04 28.52 15.89
N ILE A 124 18.68 27.99 14.71
CA ILE A 124 17.51 27.11 14.55
C ILE A 124 17.80 25.63 14.80
N LYS A 125 19.08 25.22 14.83
CA LYS A 125 19.49 23.83 15.06
C LYS A 125 18.89 23.26 16.34
N THR A 126 19.10 23.91 17.49
CA THR A 126 18.67 23.39 18.80
C THR A 126 17.14 23.20 18.86
N PRO A 127 16.30 24.20 18.50
CA PRO A 127 14.85 24.00 18.45
C PRO A 127 14.39 22.85 17.56
N ILE A 128 15.05 22.65 16.41
CA ILE A 128 14.72 21.55 15.48
C ILE A 128 15.11 20.20 16.07
N GLU A 129 16.33 20.07 16.60
CA GLU A 129 16.80 18.83 17.23
C GLU A 129 15.94 18.46 18.45
N ASP A 130 15.55 19.45 19.27
CA ASP A 130 14.63 19.25 20.40
C ASP A 130 13.26 18.76 19.92
N TYR A 131 12.70 19.33 18.84
CA TYR A 131 11.44 18.86 18.27
C TYR A 131 11.56 17.43 17.72
N ILE A 132 12.63 17.11 17.01
CA ILE A 132 12.90 15.76 16.52
C ILE A 132 12.98 14.78 17.68
N ASN A 133 13.70 15.11 18.75
CA ASN A 133 13.93 14.21 19.88
C ASN A 133 12.67 14.05 20.74
N THR A 134 11.86 15.10 20.89
CA THR A 134 10.68 15.08 21.78
C THR A 134 9.38 14.70 21.09
N LYS A 135 9.26 14.90 19.77
CA LYS A 135 8.01 14.67 19.01
C LYS A 135 8.13 13.60 17.95
N ILE A 136 9.22 13.56 17.17
CA ILE A 136 9.32 12.65 16.02
C ILE A 136 9.91 11.29 16.42
N THR A 137 11.01 11.29 17.17
CA THR A 137 11.71 10.07 17.57
C THR A 137 10.84 9.13 18.39
N PRO A 138 10.04 9.58 19.39
CA PRO A 138 9.14 8.70 20.13
C PRO A 138 8.07 8.05 19.24
N ARG A 139 7.60 8.74 18.19
CA ARG A 139 6.65 8.16 17.22
C ARG A 139 7.31 7.07 16.38
N ILE A 140 8.54 7.30 15.92
CA ILE A 140 9.32 6.29 15.20
C ILE A 140 9.52 5.05 16.09
N GLU A 141 9.92 5.25 17.34
CA GLU A 141 10.16 4.18 18.30
C GLU A 141 8.89 3.37 18.59
N SER A 142 7.75 4.04 18.82
CA SER A 142 6.44 3.40 19.00
C SER A 142 6.09 2.51 17.78
N LYS A 143 6.25 3.02 16.55
CA LYS A 143 6.01 2.24 15.33
C LYS A 143 7.03 1.10 15.14
N GLN A 144 8.29 1.28 15.55
CA GLN A 144 9.29 0.22 15.52
C GLN A 144 8.99 -0.90 16.53
N GLN A 145 8.46 -0.56 17.71
CA GLN A 145 7.99 -1.55 18.67
C GLN A 145 6.87 -2.41 18.07
N ILE A 146 5.93 -1.78 17.36
CA ILE A 146 4.87 -2.50 16.62
C ILE A 146 5.47 -3.43 15.55
N SER A 147 6.50 -2.99 14.81
CA SER A 147 7.18 -3.84 13.81
C SER A 147 7.88 -5.05 14.43
N GLN A 148 8.48 -4.88 15.62
CA GLN A 148 9.14 -5.96 16.37
C GLN A 148 8.12 -6.95 16.95
N HIS A 149 7.05 -6.43 17.57
CA HIS A 149 5.96 -7.20 18.13
C HIS A 149 4.64 -6.49 17.85
N ASP A 150 3.84 -7.10 16.99
CA ASP A 150 2.58 -6.55 16.47
C ASP A 150 1.45 -6.68 17.51
N PHE A 151 1.56 -5.93 18.61
CA PHE A 151 0.58 -5.93 19.70
C PHE A 151 -0.81 -5.44 19.25
N ILE A 152 -0.88 -4.68 18.15
CA ILE A 152 -2.16 -4.24 17.56
C ILE A 152 -2.91 -5.44 17.00
N ARG A 153 -2.20 -6.33 16.29
CA ARG A 153 -2.79 -7.58 15.83
C ARG A 153 -3.22 -8.45 17.01
N ASP A 154 -2.43 -8.52 18.08
CA ASP A 154 -2.80 -9.31 19.25
C ASP A 154 -4.09 -8.78 19.93
N GLU A 155 -4.29 -7.45 19.98
CA GLU A 155 -5.55 -6.85 20.42
C GLU A 155 -6.70 -7.20 19.47
N ILE A 156 -6.51 -7.10 18.15
CA ILE A 156 -7.54 -7.50 17.16
C ILE A 156 -7.89 -8.99 17.32
N ASP A 157 -6.89 -9.87 17.46
CA ASP A 157 -7.09 -11.30 17.67
C ASP A 157 -7.90 -11.55 18.95
N SER A 158 -7.67 -10.77 20.01
CA SER A 158 -8.44 -10.87 21.26
C SER A 158 -9.90 -10.38 21.15
N ILE A 159 -10.15 -9.39 20.29
CA ILE A 159 -11.47 -8.79 20.05
C ILE A 159 -12.31 -9.69 19.13
N ILE A 160 -11.69 -10.21 18.06
CA ILE A 160 -12.39 -10.94 16.99
C ILE A 160 -12.46 -12.43 17.28
N LEU A 161 -11.44 -13.00 17.95
CA LEU A 161 -11.30 -14.43 18.19
C LEU A 161 -11.49 -15.22 16.88
N ASP A 162 -12.34 -16.23 16.89
CA ASP A 162 -12.67 -17.06 15.72
C ASP A 162 -13.84 -16.49 14.88
N ASN A 163 -14.31 -15.27 15.14
CA ASN A 163 -15.44 -14.68 14.40
C ASN A 163 -15.01 -14.10 13.04
N VAL A 164 -14.47 -14.98 12.21
CA VAL A 164 -13.94 -14.68 10.86
C VAL A 164 -14.71 -15.48 9.81
N GLY A 165 -14.77 -14.98 8.58
CA GLY A 165 -15.35 -15.69 7.44
C GLY A 165 -14.67 -17.02 7.17
N SER A 166 -15.45 -18.01 6.74
CA SER A 166 -14.91 -19.31 6.34
C SER A 166 -14.07 -19.18 5.08
N ARG A 167 -12.94 -19.89 5.02
CA ARG A 167 -12.11 -19.98 3.82
C ARG A 167 -12.95 -20.44 2.62
N PRO A 168 -12.94 -19.70 1.48
CA PRO A 168 -13.69 -20.10 0.29
C PRO A 168 -13.02 -21.29 -0.42
N THR A 169 -13.76 -21.97 -1.29
CA THR A 169 -13.20 -22.95 -2.23
C THR A 169 -12.84 -22.28 -3.55
N GLN A 170 -11.93 -22.89 -4.33
CA GLN A 170 -11.61 -22.39 -5.67
C GLN A 170 -12.85 -22.33 -6.57
N GLU A 171 -13.75 -23.31 -6.46
CA GLU A 171 -15.01 -23.33 -7.19
C GLU A 171 -15.90 -22.12 -6.86
N LYS A 172 -15.99 -21.77 -5.57
CA LYS A 172 -16.75 -20.59 -5.12
C LYS A 172 -16.14 -19.31 -5.66
N ILE A 173 -14.82 -19.16 -5.61
CA ILE A 173 -14.12 -18.00 -6.18
C ILE A 173 -14.35 -17.91 -7.69
N ASN A 174 -14.18 -18.99 -8.43
CA ASN A 174 -14.40 -19.01 -9.89
C ASN A 174 -15.84 -18.63 -10.26
N SER A 175 -16.82 -19.09 -9.46
CA SER A 175 -18.23 -18.70 -9.62
C SER A 175 -18.44 -17.21 -9.38
N ILE A 176 -17.80 -16.63 -8.36
CA ILE A 176 -17.88 -15.19 -8.09
C ILE A 176 -17.19 -14.39 -9.20
N ASN A 177 -16.06 -14.84 -9.72
CA ASN A 177 -15.34 -14.17 -10.82
C ASN A 177 -16.19 -14.10 -12.08
N THR A 178 -16.86 -15.20 -12.42
CA THR A 178 -17.77 -15.27 -13.56
C THR A 178 -18.94 -14.30 -13.40
N GLU A 179 -19.51 -14.19 -12.20
CA GLU A 179 -20.52 -13.18 -11.89
C GLU A 179 -19.93 -11.76 -11.98
N GLY A 180 -18.72 -11.56 -11.46
CA GLY A 180 -18.00 -10.30 -11.45
C GLY A 180 -17.77 -9.74 -12.85
N ASP A 181 -17.38 -10.57 -13.80
CA ASP A 181 -17.25 -10.15 -15.21
C ASP A 181 -18.55 -9.55 -15.76
N GLN A 182 -19.69 -10.20 -15.48
CA GLN A 182 -20.99 -9.70 -15.91
C GLN A 182 -21.42 -8.45 -15.15
N ARG A 183 -21.18 -8.40 -13.83
CA ARG A 183 -21.50 -7.24 -13.01
C ARG A 183 -20.72 -6.02 -13.46
N TYR A 184 -19.40 -6.16 -13.62
CA TYR A 184 -18.51 -5.04 -13.92
C TYR A 184 -18.73 -4.50 -15.32
N LYS A 185 -18.95 -5.39 -16.31
CA LYS A 185 -19.35 -4.99 -17.67
C LYS A 185 -20.61 -4.11 -17.68
N ASN A 186 -21.55 -4.39 -16.78
CA ASN A 186 -22.81 -3.66 -16.66
C ASN A 186 -22.79 -2.57 -15.57
N LYS A 187 -21.62 -2.26 -14.98
CA LYS A 187 -21.45 -1.31 -13.87
C LYS A 187 -22.38 -1.59 -12.67
N ILE A 188 -22.57 -2.87 -12.35
CA ILE A 188 -23.36 -3.31 -11.19
C ILE A 188 -22.43 -3.32 -9.96
N PRO A 189 -22.72 -2.53 -8.91
CA PRO A 189 -21.87 -2.40 -7.72
C PRO A 189 -21.86 -3.67 -6.85
N PRO A 190 -20.88 -3.87 -5.95
CA PRO A 190 -19.66 -3.08 -5.80
C PRO A 190 -18.50 -3.69 -6.61
N GLY A 191 -17.39 -2.96 -6.71
CA GLY A 191 -16.10 -3.43 -7.24
C GLY A 191 -15.84 -3.14 -8.72
N PHE A 192 -16.77 -2.53 -9.46
CA PHE A 192 -16.54 -2.24 -10.88
C PHE A 192 -15.49 -1.15 -11.09
N MET A 193 -15.20 -0.33 -10.07
CA MET A 193 -14.11 0.66 -10.10
C MET A 193 -12.72 0.01 -10.11
N ASP A 194 -12.61 -1.24 -9.62
CA ASP A 194 -11.36 -1.97 -9.45
C ASP A 194 -10.98 -2.82 -10.69
N ILE A 195 -11.68 -2.67 -11.82
CA ILE A 195 -11.48 -3.51 -13.02
C ILE A 195 -10.03 -3.48 -13.57
N LYS A 196 -9.30 -2.38 -13.31
CA LYS A 196 -7.91 -2.16 -13.73
C LYS A 196 -6.88 -2.95 -12.91
N LYS A 197 -7.25 -3.52 -11.75
CA LYS A 197 -6.34 -4.31 -10.91
C LYS A 197 -6.05 -5.66 -11.57
N SER A 198 -4.80 -5.91 -11.90
CA SER A 198 -4.35 -7.15 -12.56
C SER A 198 -3.75 -8.19 -11.62
N ASP A 199 -3.50 -7.83 -10.36
CA ASP A 199 -2.87 -8.70 -9.39
C ASP A 199 -3.71 -9.93 -9.07
N SER A 200 -3.04 -11.07 -8.91
CA SER A 200 -3.62 -12.28 -8.33
C SER A 200 -2.73 -12.82 -7.22
N TYR A 201 -3.35 -13.35 -6.18
CA TYR A 201 -2.65 -13.89 -5.03
C TYR A 201 -3.20 -15.25 -4.65
N PHE A 202 -2.30 -16.12 -4.19
CA PHE A 202 -2.62 -17.48 -3.79
C PHE A 202 -2.51 -17.62 -2.29
N PHE A 203 -3.58 -18.07 -1.64
CA PHE A 203 -3.58 -18.33 -0.21
C PHE A 203 -4.38 -19.59 0.11
N SER A 204 -3.79 -20.47 0.91
CA SER A 204 -4.44 -21.69 1.41
C SER A 204 -5.13 -22.54 0.33
N GLY A 205 -4.51 -22.69 -0.85
CA GLY A 205 -5.05 -23.52 -1.93
C GLY A 205 -6.00 -22.80 -2.90
N VAL A 206 -6.18 -21.48 -2.74
CA VAL A 206 -7.13 -20.69 -3.51
C VAL A 206 -6.42 -19.52 -4.18
N GLU A 207 -6.60 -19.39 -5.48
CA GLU A 207 -6.22 -18.20 -6.25
C GLU A 207 -7.34 -17.17 -6.22
N ILE A 208 -6.98 -15.94 -5.84
CA ILE A 208 -7.88 -14.81 -5.66
C ILE A 208 -7.38 -13.67 -6.55
N GLN A 209 -8.26 -13.12 -7.38
CA GLN A 209 -7.95 -12.00 -8.27
C GLN A 209 -8.34 -10.67 -7.61
N ALA A 210 -7.41 -9.72 -7.55
CA ALA A 210 -7.56 -8.47 -6.82
C ALA A 210 -8.74 -7.61 -7.31
N LYS A 211 -9.01 -7.58 -8.62
CA LYS A 211 -10.16 -6.84 -9.18
C LYS A 211 -11.52 -7.24 -8.61
N TYR A 212 -11.67 -8.46 -8.09
CA TYR A 212 -12.93 -8.92 -7.49
C TYR A 212 -12.94 -8.84 -5.96
N GLY A 213 -11.94 -8.21 -5.33
CA GLY A 213 -11.81 -8.07 -3.87
C GLY A 213 -13.12 -7.59 -3.21
N ASP A 214 -13.61 -6.44 -3.64
CA ASP A 214 -14.86 -5.83 -3.17
C ASP A 214 -16.07 -6.76 -3.37
N LEU A 215 -16.10 -7.51 -4.48
CA LEU A 215 -17.18 -8.45 -4.75
C LEU A 215 -17.11 -9.68 -3.84
N TYR A 216 -15.93 -10.24 -3.57
CA TYR A 216 -15.79 -11.33 -2.60
C TYR A 216 -16.28 -10.89 -1.22
N LEU A 217 -15.82 -9.73 -0.76
CA LEU A 217 -16.26 -9.09 0.48
C LEU A 217 -17.79 -8.95 0.53
N TRP A 218 -18.38 -8.36 -0.52
CA TRP A 218 -19.82 -8.16 -0.58
C TRP A 218 -20.62 -9.46 -0.53
N LYS A 219 -20.15 -10.51 -1.22
CA LYS A 219 -20.78 -11.83 -1.18
C LYS A 219 -20.69 -12.48 0.19
N GLU A 220 -19.55 -12.33 0.88
CA GLU A 220 -19.35 -12.81 2.24
C GLU A 220 -20.29 -12.10 3.23
N ILE A 221 -20.42 -10.77 3.13
CA ILE A 221 -21.36 -9.98 3.95
C ILE A 221 -22.80 -10.47 3.75
N ILE A 222 -23.25 -10.61 2.50
CA ILE A 222 -24.62 -11.09 2.20
C ILE A 222 -24.81 -12.49 2.80
N GLU A 223 -23.85 -13.40 2.63
CA GLU A 223 -23.98 -14.77 3.12
C GLU A 223 -24.06 -14.83 4.65
N LYS A 224 -23.17 -14.12 5.35
CA LYS A 224 -23.20 -14.02 6.83
C LYS A 224 -24.54 -13.45 7.31
N SER A 225 -25.05 -12.45 6.62
CA SER A 225 -26.27 -11.73 7.00
C SER A 225 -27.55 -12.53 6.85
N LYS A 226 -27.54 -13.69 6.17
CA LYS A 226 -28.71 -14.58 6.06
C LYS A 226 -29.10 -15.27 7.36
N SER A 227 -28.24 -15.22 8.37
CA SER A 227 -28.53 -15.85 9.67
C SER A 227 -29.74 -15.19 10.33
N ASP A 228 -30.68 -15.99 10.85
CA ASP A 228 -31.96 -15.51 11.41
C ASP A 228 -31.80 -14.56 12.62
N ASN A 229 -30.64 -14.58 13.27
CA ASN A 229 -30.33 -13.68 14.38
C ASN A 229 -29.79 -12.31 13.94
N ILE A 230 -29.55 -12.09 12.63
CA ILE A 230 -29.02 -10.83 12.08
C ILE A 230 -30.14 -10.09 11.37
N HIS A 231 -30.51 -8.94 11.93
CA HIS A 231 -31.54 -8.05 11.35
C HIS A 231 -30.94 -6.75 10.83
N ASN A 232 -29.78 -6.35 11.36
CA ASN A 232 -29.11 -5.12 11.01
C ASN A 232 -27.67 -5.40 10.64
N VAL A 233 -27.17 -4.69 9.63
CA VAL A 233 -25.77 -4.77 9.21
C VAL A 233 -25.22 -3.35 9.12
N ILE A 234 -24.15 -3.10 9.87
CA ILE A 234 -23.37 -1.87 9.79
C ILE A 234 -22.01 -2.26 9.19
N PHE A 235 -21.77 -1.81 7.97
CA PHE A 235 -20.47 -1.95 7.30
C PHE A 235 -19.68 -0.65 7.46
N ILE A 236 -18.50 -0.74 8.08
CA ILE A 236 -17.59 0.37 8.34
C ILE A 236 -16.51 0.35 7.27
N CYS A 237 -16.46 1.40 6.44
CA CYS A 237 -15.56 1.51 5.30
C CYS A 237 -15.19 2.98 5.05
N ASP A 238 -13.91 3.29 4.85
CA ASP A 238 -13.42 4.63 4.51
C ASP A 238 -13.10 4.79 3.01
N ASP A 239 -13.37 3.76 2.21
CA ASP A 239 -13.20 3.82 0.75
C ASP A 239 -14.43 4.48 0.12
N LEU A 240 -14.29 5.75 -0.30
CA LEU A 240 -15.37 6.60 -0.83
C LEU A 240 -15.66 6.37 -2.33
N LYS A 241 -15.49 5.14 -2.84
CA LYS A 241 -15.80 4.84 -4.24
C LYS A 241 -17.29 4.98 -4.56
N GLU A 242 -17.57 5.46 -5.77
CA GLU A 242 -18.92 5.66 -6.30
C GLU A 242 -19.69 4.36 -6.51
N ASP A 243 -19.02 3.20 -6.53
CA ASP A 243 -19.66 1.88 -6.60
C ASP A 243 -20.06 1.31 -5.21
N TRP A 244 -19.74 2.02 -4.13
CA TRP A 244 -20.23 1.75 -2.78
C TRP A 244 -21.17 2.85 -2.28
N TRP A 245 -20.80 4.10 -2.54
CA TRP A 245 -21.44 5.28 -1.97
C TRP A 245 -22.29 6.04 -2.97
N PHE A 246 -23.44 6.52 -2.51
CA PHE A 246 -24.18 7.55 -3.23
C PHE A 246 -23.56 8.92 -2.93
N ILE A 247 -22.81 9.44 -3.90
CA ILE A 247 -22.16 10.74 -3.84
C ILE A 247 -22.91 11.70 -4.77
N HIS A 248 -23.31 12.86 -4.26
CA HIS A 248 -23.98 13.90 -5.03
C HIS A 248 -23.53 15.29 -4.57
N ASP A 249 -23.16 16.16 -5.50
CA ASP A 249 -22.69 17.52 -5.23
C ASP A 249 -21.55 17.57 -4.18
N GLY A 250 -20.60 16.64 -4.31
CA GLY A 250 -19.47 16.50 -3.37
C GLY A 250 -19.85 15.98 -1.98
N LYS A 251 -21.09 15.55 -1.75
CA LYS A 251 -21.57 15.02 -0.46
C LYS A 251 -21.89 13.54 -0.54
N THR A 252 -21.46 12.80 0.48
CA THR A 252 -21.77 11.39 0.66
C THR A 252 -23.09 11.24 1.41
N HIS A 253 -24.05 10.53 0.82
CA HIS A 253 -25.40 10.36 1.36
C HIS A 253 -25.66 8.95 1.95
N GLY A 254 -24.66 8.06 1.90
CA GLY A 254 -24.75 6.68 2.38
C GLY A 254 -24.56 5.65 1.26
N ALA A 255 -24.89 4.39 1.53
CA ALA A 255 -24.76 3.31 0.56
C ALA A 255 -25.63 3.53 -0.69
N LEU A 256 -25.15 3.05 -1.85
CA LEU A 256 -25.98 2.95 -3.04
C LEU A 256 -27.27 2.17 -2.77
N ALA A 257 -28.39 2.68 -3.28
CA ALA A 257 -29.70 2.03 -3.16
C ALA A 257 -29.70 0.60 -3.74
N ALA A 258 -28.89 0.34 -4.76
CA ALA A 258 -28.72 -0.99 -5.34
C ALA A 258 -28.13 -2.01 -4.34
N LEU A 259 -27.07 -1.62 -3.61
CA LEU A 259 -26.45 -2.46 -2.58
C LEU A 259 -27.42 -2.72 -1.43
N LYS A 260 -28.04 -1.67 -0.91
CA LYS A 260 -29.04 -1.78 0.16
C LYS A 260 -30.20 -2.68 -0.26
N THR A 261 -30.69 -2.55 -1.49
CA THR A 261 -31.76 -3.40 -2.03
C THR A 261 -31.30 -4.86 -2.12
N GLU A 262 -30.10 -5.12 -2.65
CA GLU A 262 -29.58 -6.48 -2.84
C GLU A 262 -29.44 -7.23 -1.50
N ILE A 263 -28.82 -6.62 -0.49
CA ILE A 263 -28.64 -7.29 0.81
C ILE A 263 -29.97 -7.49 1.54
N CYS A 264 -30.85 -6.49 1.56
CA CYS A 264 -32.18 -6.61 2.18
C CYS A 264 -33.01 -7.73 1.52
N GLN A 265 -32.95 -7.88 0.20
CA GLN A 265 -33.68 -8.93 -0.50
C GLN A 265 -33.06 -10.33 -0.33
N LYS A 266 -31.72 -10.44 -0.40
CA LYS A 266 -31.03 -11.74 -0.38
C LYS A 266 -30.82 -12.30 1.02
N ALA A 267 -30.70 -11.43 2.02
CA ALA A 267 -30.41 -11.81 3.40
C ALA A 267 -31.57 -11.51 4.37
N ASN A 268 -32.68 -10.94 3.90
CA ASN A 268 -33.83 -10.56 4.73
C ASN A 268 -33.46 -9.61 5.90
N VAL A 269 -32.38 -8.84 5.75
CA VAL A 269 -31.99 -7.82 6.73
C VAL A 269 -32.94 -6.63 6.64
N LYS A 270 -33.32 -6.09 7.80
CA LYS A 270 -34.20 -4.91 7.92
C LYS A 270 -33.43 -3.64 7.59
N ASN A 271 -32.20 -3.55 8.11
CA ASN A 271 -31.40 -2.34 8.05
C ASN A 271 -29.98 -2.66 7.56
N PHE A 272 -29.55 -1.95 6.52
CA PHE A 272 -28.14 -1.94 6.09
C PHE A 272 -27.64 -0.50 6.10
N LYS A 273 -26.50 -0.29 6.74
CA LYS A 273 -25.82 1.01 6.82
C LYS A 273 -24.37 0.85 6.41
N LEU A 274 -23.92 1.77 5.57
CA LEU A 274 -22.52 1.97 5.22
C LEU A 274 -22.08 3.28 5.89
N ILE A 275 -21.07 3.22 6.74
CA ILE A 275 -20.55 4.36 7.50
C ILE A 275 -19.03 4.43 7.41
N SER A 276 -18.47 5.64 7.48
CA SER A 276 -17.03 5.83 7.65
C SER A 276 -16.59 5.49 9.07
N GLN A 277 -15.29 5.30 9.27
CA GLN A 277 -14.69 5.11 10.59
C GLN A 277 -14.89 6.35 11.48
N LEU A 278 -14.93 7.55 10.88
CA LEU A 278 -15.30 8.79 11.59
C LEU A 278 -16.73 8.72 12.13
N THR A 279 -17.69 8.37 11.26
CA THR A 279 -19.10 8.23 11.63
C THR A 279 -19.27 7.12 12.68
N PHE A 280 -18.52 6.03 12.55
CA PHE A 280 -18.48 4.95 13.53
C PHE A 280 -18.07 5.46 14.93
N LEU A 281 -17.02 6.27 15.05
CA LEU A 281 -16.62 6.85 16.33
C LEU A 281 -17.66 7.83 16.88
N HIS A 282 -18.20 8.73 16.05
CA HIS A 282 -19.27 9.64 16.47
C HIS A 282 -20.49 8.89 17.01
N GLU A 283 -21.01 7.93 16.26
CA GLU A 283 -22.19 7.17 16.65
C GLU A 283 -21.90 6.27 17.87
N SER A 284 -20.68 5.78 18.03
CA SER A 284 -20.27 5.05 19.23
C SER A 284 -20.34 5.93 20.47
N LYS A 285 -19.79 7.15 20.39
CA LYS A 285 -19.84 8.13 21.48
C LYS A 285 -21.27 8.49 21.89
N GLU A 286 -22.18 8.59 20.92
CA GLU A 286 -23.58 8.96 21.17
C GLU A 286 -24.42 7.80 21.72
N ASN A 287 -24.15 6.57 21.27
CA ASN A 287 -25.03 5.43 21.52
C ASN A 287 -24.51 4.45 22.58
N LEU A 288 -23.19 4.38 22.82
CA LEU A 288 -22.58 3.47 23.79
C LEU A 288 -22.29 4.20 25.10
N ALA A 289 -22.85 3.72 26.21
CA ALA A 289 -22.80 4.41 27.50
C ALA A 289 -21.40 4.49 28.14
N ASN A 290 -20.48 3.59 27.79
CA ASN A 290 -19.17 3.45 28.44
C ASN A 290 -18.00 3.87 27.54
N ILE A 291 -18.28 4.58 26.44
CA ILE A 291 -17.29 5.00 25.46
C ILE A 291 -17.11 6.51 25.55
N GLU A 292 -15.90 6.90 25.94
CA GLU A 292 -15.40 8.26 25.78
C GLU A 292 -14.40 8.23 24.62
N ILE A 293 -14.58 9.13 23.66
CA ILE A 293 -13.70 9.31 22.51
C ILE A 293 -13.18 10.74 22.53
N ARG A 294 -11.88 10.88 22.33
CA ARG A 294 -11.16 12.15 22.34
C ARG A 294 -11.46 12.92 21.05
N GLU A 295 -11.65 14.23 21.17
CA GLU A 295 -11.87 15.10 19.99
C GLU A 295 -10.68 15.09 19.02
N SER A 296 -9.46 14.93 19.55
CA SER A 296 -8.25 14.77 18.71
C SER A 296 -8.31 13.51 17.84
N SER A 297 -8.93 12.44 18.34
CA SER A 297 -9.10 11.20 17.60
C SER A 297 -10.16 11.29 16.50
N LEU A 298 -11.26 12.01 16.76
CA LEU A 298 -12.24 12.32 15.72
C LEU A 298 -11.62 13.12 14.58
N LYS A 299 -10.87 14.17 14.92
CA LYS A 299 -10.18 15.01 13.94
C LYS A 299 -9.15 14.23 13.12
N GLU A 300 -8.36 13.37 13.76
CA GLU A 300 -7.36 12.57 13.05
C GLU A 300 -8.00 11.55 12.10
N VAL A 301 -9.09 10.89 12.51
CA VAL A 301 -9.80 9.93 11.65
C VAL A 301 -10.47 10.63 10.47
N GLU A 302 -10.99 11.84 10.67
CA GLU A 302 -11.47 12.70 9.57
C GLU A 302 -10.36 12.93 8.54
N GLU A 303 -9.18 13.36 8.98
CA GLU A 303 -8.02 13.58 8.11
C GLU A 303 -7.57 12.29 7.37
N LEU A 304 -7.57 11.14 8.06
CA LEU A 304 -7.23 9.84 7.45
C LEU A 304 -8.23 9.40 6.37
N SER A 305 -9.52 9.71 6.55
CA SER A 305 -10.57 9.36 5.59
C SER A 305 -10.50 10.16 4.28
N HIS A 306 -9.80 11.30 4.27
CA HIS A 306 -9.56 12.08 3.08
C HIS A 306 -8.36 11.58 2.25
N ILE A 307 -7.40 10.88 2.89
CA ILE A 307 -6.17 10.39 2.25
C ILE A 307 -6.42 9.10 1.44
N SER A 308 -7.44 8.29 1.80
CA SER A 308 -7.79 7.03 1.13
C SER A 308 -8.21 7.21 -0.34
N VAL A 309 -8.63 8.41 -0.74
CA VAL A 309 -9.07 8.72 -2.12
C VAL A 309 -7.88 8.92 -3.08
N GLU A 310 -6.70 9.32 -2.60
CA GLU A 310 -5.58 9.72 -3.47
C GLU A 310 -4.40 8.73 -3.50
N ASN A 311 -4.20 7.87 -2.49
CA ASN A 311 -2.92 7.15 -2.32
C ASN A 311 -2.95 5.61 -2.46
N ASP A 312 -4.11 4.96 -2.29
CA ASP A 312 -4.15 3.48 -2.20
C ASP A 312 -4.07 2.75 -3.56
N GLU A 313 -4.25 3.43 -4.71
CA GLU A 313 -4.04 2.81 -6.03
C GLU A 313 -2.62 3.02 -6.60
N GLU A 314 -2.00 4.17 -6.32
CA GLU A 314 -0.67 4.50 -6.84
C GLU A 314 0.48 3.98 -5.96
N ARG A 315 0.36 3.97 -4.62
CA ARG A 315 1.43 3.39 -3.77
C ARG A 315 1.46 1.86 -3.78
N TYR A 316 0.31 1.21 -3.93
CA TYR A 316 0.23 -0.25 -3.98
C TYR A 316 0.72 -0.82 -5.31
N THR A 317 0.64 -0.07 -6.41
CA THR A 317 1.16 -0.51 -7.71
C THR A 317 2.69 -0.51 -7.74
N TRP A 318 3.37 0.49 -7.18
CA TRP A 318 4.85 0.54 -7.21
C TRP A 318 5.51 -0.48 -6.27
N SER A 319 4.94 -0.74 -5.08
CA SER A 319 5.52 -1.74 -4.16
C SER A 319 5.29 -3.19 -4.63
N ASN A 320 4.11 -3.52 -5.19
CA ASN A 320 3.82 -4.84 -5.75
C ASN A 320 4.49 -5.07 -7.11
N LEU A 321 4.67 -4.05 -7.98
CA LEU A 321 5.46 -4.23 -9.21
C LEU A 321 6.89 -4.67 -8.91
N ILE A 322 7.45 -4.25 -7.77
CA ILE A 322 8.78 -4.65 -7.31
C ILE A 322 8.74 -6.01 -6.59
N HIS A 323 7.67 -6.35 -5.87
CA HIS A 323 7.59 -7.56 -5.03
C HIS A 323 6.95 -8.79 -5.72
N ASP A 324 5.92 -8.60 -6.55
CA ASP A 324 5.20 -9.67 -7.23
C ASP A 324 5.94 -10.15 -8.50
N ASN A 325 6.60 -9.25 -9.24
CA ASN A 325 7.54 -9.68 -10.30
C ASN A 325 8.77 -10.40 -9.74
N TYR A 326 9.22 -10.03 -8.54
CA TYR A 326 10.31 -10.72 -7.85
C TYR A 326 9.94 -12.17 -7.50
N ASN A 327 8.71 -12.44 -7.04
CA ASN A 327 8.31 -13.78 -6.61
C ASN A 327 7.80 -14.70 -7.74
N LYS A 328 7.11 -14.16 -8.77
CA LYS A 328 6.56 -14.97 -9.88
C LYS A 328 7.67 -15.46 -10.81
N ASN A 329 8.63 -14.60 -11.17
CA ASN A 329 9.75 -14.99 -12.03
C ASN A 329 10.88 -15.73 -11.28
N PHE A 330 11.02 -15.55 -9.96
CA PHE A 330 11.98 -16.34 -9.17
C PHE A 330 11.63 -17.84 -9.20
N ASN A 331 10.34 -18.21 -9.12
CA ASN A 331 9.93 -19.62 -9.19
C ASN A 331 10.10 -20.22 -10.60
N ASP A 332 9.81 -19.44 -11.65
CA ASP A 332 10.01 -19.89 -13.04
C ASP A 332 11.50 -20.02 -13.39
N GLN A 333 12.34 -19.07 -12.94
CA GLN A 333 13.79 -19.17 -13.12
C GLN A 333 14.42 -20.24 -12.22
N LEU A 334 13.96 -20.44 -10.98
CA LEU A 334 14.40 -21.55 -10.13
C LEU A 334 14.01 -22.92 -10.73
N SER A 335 12.86 -23.00 -11.41
CA SER A 335 12.46 -24.19 -12.18
C SER A 335 13.37 -24.41 -13.41
N PHE A 336 13.79 -23.32 -14.06
CA PHE A 336 14.74 -23.32 -15.17
C PHE A 336 16.16 -23.73 -14.71
N PHE A 337 16.62 -23.23 -13.55
CA PHE A 337 17.88 -23.64 -12.91
C PHE A 337 17.82 -25.09 -12.39
N LYS A 338 16.68 -25.57 -11.89
CA LYS A 338 16.45 -27.00 -11.59
C LYS A 338 16.48 -27.86 -12.86
N LYS A 339 16.02 -27.34 -14.01
CA LYS A 339 16.10 -28.02 -15.33
C LYS A 339 17.52 -28.03 -15.91
N LEU A 340 18.29 -26.95 -15.72
CA LEU A 340 19.69 -26.86 -16.14
C LEU A 340 20.62 -27.74 -15.28
N THR A 341 20.29 -27.91 -13.99
CA THR A 341 21.02 -28.80 -13.08
C THR A 341 20.63 -30.27 -13.24
N SER A 342 19.39 -30.59 -13.64
CA SER A 342 18.95 -31.97 -13.87
C SER A 342 19.46 -32.59 -15.19
N HIS A 343 19.91 -31.78 -16.16
CA HIS A 343 20.54 -32.26 -17.40
C HIS A 343 22.07 -32.44 -17.31
N ARG A 344 22.65 -32.34 -16.10
CA ARG A 344 24.06 -32.69 -15.85
C ARG A 344 24.20 -33.57 -14.60
N ASN A 345 23.39 -34.62 -14.51
CA ASN A 345 23.74 -35.75 -13.65
C ASN A 345 24.83 -36.58 -14.33
N ASN A 346 26.09 -36.18 -14.10
CA ASN A 346 27.12 -37.13 -13.68
C ASN A 346 28.35 -36.39 -13.11
N LYS A 347 28.47 -36.56 -11.78
CA LYS A 347 29.69 -36.53 -10.94
C LYS A 347 30.16 -35.18 -10.40
N THR A 348 30.25 -35.19 -9.06
CA THR A 348 31.05 -34.36 -8.12
C THR A 348 30.58 -32.95 -7.78
N HIS A 349 30.35 -32.71 -6.49
CA HIS A 349 30.25 -31.40 -5.85
C HIS A 349 31.40 -30.48 -6.29
N GLN A 350 31.09 -29.39 -7.02
CA GLN A 350 31.98 -28.25 -7.19
C GLN A 350 31.16 -26.95 -7.25
N ASN A 351 31.65 -25.93 -6.54
CA ASN A 351 31.27 -24.52 -6.74
C ASN A 351 31.34 -24.16 -8.24
N PRO A 352 30.52 -23.22 -8.76
CA PRO A 352 30.68 -22.73 -10.12
C PRO A 352 32.12 -22.27 -10.34
N SER A 353 32.77 -22.69 -11.43
CA SER A 353 34.12 -22.25 -11.76
C SER A 353 34.15 -20.73 -11.96
N ALA A 354 35.26 -20.05 -11.63
CA ALA A 354 35.40 -18.59 -11.78
C ALA A 354 35.01 -18.10 -13.17
N LEU A 355 35.30 -18.91 -14.19
CA LEU A 355 34.98 -18.60 -15.58
C LEU A 355 33.48 -18.37 -15.80
N VAL A 356 32.62 -19.16 -15.13
CA VAL A 356 31.16 -19.03 -15.23
C VAL A 356 30.67 -17.78 -14.50
N LEU A 357 31.26 -17.46 -13.35
CA LEU A 357 30.90 -16.25 -12.60
C LEU A 357 31.31 -14.97 -13.32
N ILE A 358 32.49 -14.96 -13.93
CA ILE A 358 32.96 -13.84 -14.75
C ILE A 358 32.03 -13.64 -15.95
N GLN A 359 31.67 -14.71 -16.66
CA GLN A 359 30.74 -14.61 -17.78
C GLN A 359 29.37 -14.03 -17.36
N LEU A 360 28.80 -14.51 -16.25
CA LEU A 360 27.52 -14.01 -15.75
C LEU A 360 27.58 -12.54 -15.31
N ALA A 361 28.73 -12.12 -14.81
CA ALA A 361 28.96 -10.75 -14.40
C ALA A 361 29.13 -9.82 -15.61
N ASP A 362 29.88 -10.24 -16.62
CA ASP A 362 30.04 -9.52 -17.89
C ASP A 362 28.70 -9.33 -18.60
N GLU A 363 27.86 -10.37 -18.64
CA GLU A 363 26.50 -10.30 -19.18
C GLU A 363 25.64 -9.27 -18.43
N ALA A 364 25.67 -9.28 -17.09
CA ALA A 364 24.89 -8.36 -16.27
C ALA A 364 25.38 -6.89 -16.40
N LEU A 365 26.70 -6.69 -16.50
CA LEU A 365 27.31 -5.38 -16.73
C LEU A 365 26.93 -4.82 -18.10
N HIS A 366 27.01 -5.65 -19.15
CA HIS A 366 26.66 -5.22 -20.51
C HIS A 366 25.19 -4.82 -20.62
N GLU A 367 24.29 -5.62 -20.04
CA GLU A 367 22.86 -5.27 -19.98
C GLU A 367 22.63 -3.97 -19.20
N SER A 368 23.32 -3.80 -18.07
CA SER A 368 23.25 -2.59 -17.26
C SER A 368 23.70 -1.34 -18.00
N GLU A 369 24.78 -1.42 -18.77
CA GLU A 369 25.26 -0.32 -19.62
C GLU A 369 24.21 0.11 -20.66
N ASN A 370 23.58 -0.86 -21.33
CA ASN A 370 22.53 -0.56 -22.30
C ASN A 370 21.32 0.13 -21.63
N LYS A 371 20.87 -0.37 -20.48
CA LYS A 371 19.74 0.23 -19.73
C LYS A 371 20.05 1.62 -19.19
N LYS A 372 21.26 1.83 -18.66
CA LYS A 372 21.73 3.16 -18.24
C LYS A 372 21.77 4.13 -19.43
N HIS A 373 22.22 3.69 -20.60
CA HIS A 373 22.24 4.52 -21.80
C HIS A 373 20.82 4.90 -22.25
N GLN A 374 19.89 3.94 -22.26
CA GLN A 374 18.48 4.19 -22.57
C GLN A 374 17.84 5.18 -21.59
N GLY A 375 18.06 4.99 -20.28
CA GLY A 375 17.56 5.90 -19.25
C GLY A 375 18.16 7.31 -19.34
N SER A 376 19.45 7.43 -19.61
CA SER A 376 20.12 8.72 -19.80
C SER A 376 19.65 9.44 -21.07
N SER A 377 19.45 8.72 -22.17
CA SER A 377 18.85 9.27 -23.39
C SER A 377 17.45 9.81 -23.12
N MET A 378 16.63 9.03 -22.42
CA MET A 378 15.27 9.44 -22.05
C MET A 378 15.25 10.69 -21.16
N LEU A 379 16.18 10.81 -20.19
CA LEU A 379 16.33 12.03 -19.40
C LEU A 379 16.71 13.24 -20.25
N SER A 380 17.52 13.04 -21.31
CA SER A 380 17.83 14.09 -22.27
C SER A 380 16.59 14.48 -23.07
N ASP A 381 15.81 13.52 -23.55
CA ASP A 381 14.58 13.79 -24.31
C ASP A 381 13.55 14.53 -23.45
N PHE A 382 13.37 14.12 -22.20
CA PHE A 382 12.52 14.81 -21.24
C PHE A 382 12.94 16.24 -20.96
N TYR A 383 14.25 16.50 -20.89
CA TYR A 383 14.75 17.87 -20.74
C TYR A 383 14.48 18.72 -21.98
N VAL A 384 14.57 18.13 -23.18
CA VAL A 384 14.30 18.83 -24.44
C VAL A 384 12.82 19.15 -24.60
N PHE A 385 11.92 18.24 -24.24
CA PHE A 385 10.47 18.37 -24.44
C PHE A 385 9.68 18.59 -23.14
N GLU A 386 10.31 19.16 -22.12
CA GLU A 386 9.72 19.34 -20.79
C GLU A 386 8.39 20.12 -20.86
N ASN A 387 8.35 21.22 -21.61
CA ASN A 387 7.17 22.06 -21.71
C ASN A 387 6.00 21.34 -22.41
N GLU A 388 6.28 20.56 -23.46
CA GLU A 388 5.29 19.76 -24.18
C GLU A 388 4.76 18.64 -23.29
N LEU A 389 5.64 17.94 -22.56
CA LEU A 389 5.24 16.86 -21.64
C LEU A 389 4.36 17.36 -20.50
N LEU A 390 4.69 18.52 -19.93
CA LEU A 390 3.92 19.13 -18.85
C LEU A 390 2.54 19.63 -19.28
N SER A 391 2.23 19.62 -20.58
CA SER A 391 0.86 19.84 -21.07
C SER A 391 -0.04 18.58 -21.01
N TYR A 392 0.56 17.40 -20.86
CA TYR A 392 -0.12 16.10 -20.81
C TYR A 392 0.07 15.35 -19.49
N ILE A 393 1.13 15.66 -18.74
CA ILE A 393 1.54 14.98 -17.51
C ILE A 393 1.60 16.01 -16.39
N ASP A 394 1.06 15.66 -15.24
CA ASP A 394 1.15 16.49 -14.04
C ASP A 394 2.61 16.72 -13.61
N LEU A 395 2.92 17.94 -13.14
CA LEU A 395 4.27 18.36 -12.79
C LEU A 395 4.88 17.50 -11.67
N ASP A 396 4.09 17.13 -10.66
CA ASP A 396 4.58 16.34 -9.53
C ASP A 396 4.87 14.91 -9.96
N VAL A 397 4.01 14.35 -10.83
CA VAL A 397 4.20 13.01 -11.43
C VAL A 397 5.46 12.98 -12.30
N PHE A 398 5.64 13.98 -13.16
CA PHE A 398 6.81 14.07 -14.05
C PHE A 398 8.12 14.29 -13.26
N SER A 399 8.08 15.16 -12.25
CA SER A 399 9.22 15.43 -11.37
C SER A 399 9.64 14.20 -10.58
N GLU A 400 8.69 13.46 -9.98
CA GLU A 400 9.02 12.25 -9.22
C GLU A 400 9.51 11.13 -10.16
N PHE A 401 8.94 10.98 -11.36
CA PHE A 401 9.43 10.02 -12.35
C PHE A 401 10.89 10.27 -12.73
N THR A 402 11.22 11.51 -13.12
CA THR A 402 12.59 11.87 -13.53
C THR A 402 13.59 11.69 -12.39
N LYS A 403 13.17 11.96 -11.15
CA LYS A 403 13.97 11.75 -9.94
C LYS A 403 14.22 10.26 -9.67
N VAL A 404 13.21 9.41 -9.80
CA VAL A 404 13.35 7.95 -9.64
C VAL A 404 14.26 7.38 -10.72
N LEU A 405 14.11 7.80 -11.97
CA LEU A 405 14.96 7.37 -13.08
C LEU A 405 16.43 7.74 -12.84
N LYS A 406 16.71 8.99 -12.42
CA LYS A 406 18.06 9.43 -12.03
C LYS A 406 18.65 8.61 -10.88
N LEU A 407 17.85 8.34 -9.84
CA LEU A 407 18.28 7.54 -8.71
C LEU A 407 18.66 6.11 -9.13
N LYS A 408 17.86 5.48 -9.99
CA LYS A 408 18.10 4.11 -10.45
C LYS A 408 19.34 3.99 -11.33
N ILE A 409 19.56 4.96 -12.23
CA ILE A 409 20.80 5.03 -13.01
C ILE A 409 22.02 5.11 -12.08
N SER A 410 21.97 5.98 -11.06
CA SER A 410 23.07 6.12 -10.09
C SER A 410 23.31 4.85 -9.25
N GLN A 411 22.24 4.16 -8.82
CA GLN A 411 22.34 2.88 -8.10
C GLN A 411 22.98 1.79 -8.98
N MET A 412 22.64 1.76 -10.27
CA MET A 412 23.23 0.83 -11.23
C MET A 412 24.70 1.13 -11.49
N GLU A 413 25.09 2.40 -11.57
CA GLU A 413 26.49 2.80 -11.70
C GLU A 413 27.31 2.29 -10.50
N ALA A 414 26.87 2.59 -9.28
CA ALA A 414 27.53 2.13 -8.06
C ALA A 414 27.64 0.60 -7.98
N CYS A 415 26.57 -0.11 -8.35
CA CYS A 415 26.55 -1.58 -8.35
C CYS A 415 27.45 -2.16 -9.47
N SER A 416 27.48 -1.54 -10.65
CA SER A 416 28.38 -1.91 -11.76
C SER A 416 29.85 -1.73 -11.37
N GLU A 417 30.19 -0.62 -10.71
CA GLU A 417 31.53 -0.32 -10.22
C GLU A 417 31.96 -1.34 -9.16
N LYS A 418 31.07 -1.64 -8.21
CA LYS A 418 31.30 -2.68 -7.19
C LYS A 418 31.58 -4.03 -7.84
N LEU A 419 30.72 -4.46 -8.77
CA LEU A 419 30.87 -5.76 -9.45
C LEU A 419 32.18 -5.82 -10.25
N THR A 420 32.52 -4.75 -10.98
CA THR A 420 33.77 -4.65 -11.74
C THR A 420 35.00 -4.74 -10.83
N SER A 421 34.95 -4.10 -9.66
CA SER A 421 36.02 -4.18 -8.65
C SER A 421 36.19 -5.62 -8.13
N LEU A 422 35.09 -6.29 -7.79
CA LEU A 422 35.10 -7.67 -7.31
C LEU A 422 35.63 -8.64 -8.37
N ILE A 423 35.23 -8.50 -9.64
CA ILE A 423 35.78 -9.33 -10.74
C ILE A 423 37.29 -9.15 -10.87
N LYS A 424 37.80 -7.92 -10.78
CA LYS A 424 39.25 -7.64 -10.82
C LYS A 424 39.98 -8.31 -9.65
N GLN A 425 39.38 -8.35 -8.46
CA GLN A 425 39.98 -9.01 -7.30
C GLN A 425 40.10 -10.52 -7.49
N ILE A 426 39.11 -11.19 -8.11
CA ILE A 426 39.19 -12.63 -8.47
C ILE A 426 40.44 -12.93 -9.31
N GLN A 427 40.78 -12.04 -10.25
CA GLN A 427 41.93 -12.21 -11.14
C GLN A 427 43.28 -12.12 -10.41
N HIS A 428 43.32 -11.60 -9.17
CA HIS A 428 44.55 -11.33 -8.43
C HIS A 428 44.71 -12.09 -7.10
N THR A 429 43.64 -12.39 -6.35
CA THR A 429 43.73 -12.91 -4.96
C THR A 429 43.09 -14.27 -4.71
N GLY A 430 42.38 -14.85 -5.69
CA GLY A 430 41.72 -16.15 -5.56
C GLY A 430 40.35 -16.11 -4.86
N PHE A 431 39.69 -17.26 -4.79
CA PHE A 431 38.23 -17.49 -4.65
C PHE A 431 37.56 -17.19 -3.30
N ASN A 432 37.98 -16.17 -2.54
CA ASN A 432 37.37 -15.90 -1.22
C ASN A 432 36.05 -15.11 -1.28
N ASP A 433 35.78 -14.38 -2.37
CA ASP A 433 34.65 -13.42 -2.44
C ASP A 433 33.48 -13.89 -3.34
N VAL A 434 33.45 -15.18 -3.70
CA VAL A 434 32.43 -15.77 -4.60
C VAL A 434 30.97 -15.44 -4.20
N PRO A 435 30.57 -15.50 -2.91
CA PRO A 435 29.22 -15.13 -2.50
C PRO A 435 28.89 -13.66 -2.75
N GLU A 436 29.83 -12.75 -2.50
CA GLU A 436 29.62 -11.32 -2.67
C GLU A 436 29.47 -10.94 -4.14
N ILE A 437 30.21 -11.60 -5.03
CA ILE A 437 30.04 -11.45 -6.49
C ILE A 437 28.68 -11.95 -6.94
N GLN A 438 28.24 -13.10 -6.46
CA GLN A 438 26.91 -13.63 -6.79
C GLN A 438 25.80 -12.70 -6.32
N ASP A 439 25.91 -12.15 -5.12
CA ASP A 439 24.92 -11.22 -4.58
C ASP A 439 24.94 -9.88 -5.32
N THR A 440 26.10 -9.37 -5.70
CA THR A 440 26.21 -8.14 -6.50
C THR A 440 25.68 -8.34 -7.93
N ILE A 441 25.89 -9.50 -8.55
CA ILE A 441 25.26 -9.86 -9.84
C ILE A 441 23.73 -9.89 -9.71
N ARG A 442 23.20 -10.46 -8.62
CA ARG A 442 21.75 -10.50 -8.35
C ARG A 442 21.19 -9.09 -8.20
N GLU A 443 21.85 -8.25 -7.41
CA GLU A 443 21.45 -6.87 -7.20
C GLU A 443 21.44 -6.07 -8.51
N LEU A 444 22.49 -6.22 -9.34
CA LEU A 444 22.56 -5.53 -10.63
C LEU A 444 21.46 -5.97 -11.59
N ARG A 445 21.13 -7.27 -11.63
CA ARG A 445 20.02 -7.80 -12.45
C ARG A 445 18.66 -7.30 -11.97
N VAL A 446 18.47 -7.10 -10.67
CA VAL A 446 17.27 -6.45 -10.13
C VAL A 446 17.16 -5.01 -10.63
N PHE A 447 18.26 -4.26 -10.64
CA PHE A 447 18.23 -2.91 -11.19
C PHE A 447 17.97 -2.88 -12.70
N ASN A 448 18.56 -3.80 -13.48
CA ASN A 448 18.27 -3.93 -14.92
C ASN A 448 16.76 -4.12 -15.16
N PHE A 449 16.12 -5.00 -14.38
CA PHE A 449 14.70 -5.25 -14.46
C PHE A 449 13.85 -4.02 -14.09
N LEU A 450 14.19 -3.30 -13.01
CA LEU A 450 13.47 -2.09 -12.62
C LEU A 450 13.58 -1.00 -13.70
N MET A 451 14.74 -0.92 -14.37
CA MET A 451 14.93 0.01 -15.48
C MET A 451 14.06 -0.31 -16.68
N ASP A 452 13.75 -1.59 -16.96
CA ASP A 452 12.86 -1.94 -18.06
C ASP A 452 11.48 -1.29 -17.89
N SER A 453 10.90 -1.39 -16.69
CA SER A 453 9.60 -0.78 -16.40
C SER A 453 9.64 0.75 -16.49
N LEU A 454 10.72 1.37 -16.02
CA LEU A 454 10.91 2.81 -16.14
C LEU A 454 11.06 3.23 -17.61
N ILE A 455 11.86 2.52 -18.40
CA ILE A 455 12.05 2.81 -19.82
C ILE A 455 10.73 2.62 -20.59
N GLU A 456 9.95 1.59 -20.29
CA GLU A 456 8.63 1.41 -20.90
C GLU A 456 7.70 2.58 -20.59
N LYS A 457 7.61 2.98 -19.32
CA LYS A 457 6.74 4.09 -18.90
C LYS A 457 7.19 5.44 -19.48
N GLY A 458 8.49 5.70 -19.49
CA GLY A 458 8.99 6.94 -20.06
C GLY A 458 8.82 7.02 -21.58
N ASN A 459 8.88 5.88 -22.28
CA ASN A 459 8.50 5.83 -23.69
C ASN A 459 7.01 6.09 -23.90
N GLU A 460 6.13 5.70 -22.98
CA GLU A 460 4.71 6.09 -22.99
C GLU A 460 4.55 7.61 -22.89
N TYR A 461 5.33 8.26 -22.02
CA TYR A 461 5.33 9.72 -21.92
C TYR A 461 5.81 10.40 -23.21
N LEU A 462 6.89 9.90 -23.81
CA LEU A 462 7.41 10.46 -25.07
C LEU A 462 6.43 10.29 -26.25
N LYS A 463 5.51 9.32 -26.20
CA LYS A 463 4.44 9.17 -27.22
C LYS A 463 3.40 10.29 -27.20
N TYR A 464 3.34 11.12 -26.16
CA TYR A 464 2.46 12.30 -26.19
C TYR A 464 2.99 13.41 -27.12
N ILE A 465 4.26 13.34 -27.52
CA ILE A 465 4.97 14.37 -28.29
C ILE A 465 5.23 13.94 -29.74
N LEU A 466 5.34 12.62 -29.97
CA LEU A 466 5.51 11.98 -31.28
C LEU A 466 4.15 11.70 -31.94
#